data_AF-A0A9D5Z8Y8-F1
#
_entry.id   AF-A0A9D5Z8Y8-F1
#
_cell.length_a   1.000
_cell.length_b   1.000
_cell.length_c   1.000
_cell.angle_alpha   90.00
_cell.angle_beta   90.00
_cell.angle_gamma   90.00
#
_symmetry.space_group_name_H-M   'P 1'
#
loop_
_entity.id
_entity.type
_entity.pdbx_description
1 polymer ?
#
loop_
_entity_poly.entity_id
_entity_poly.type
_entity_poly.pdbx_seq_one_letter_code
_entity_poly.pdbx_strand_id
1 'polypeptide(L)'
;MLIERVELQRAGNGHPLDDVIIHGKTRTGDPAWLEIQVKHKITFTPSDPGFAKVAGQLAKAFKTLDRTHQRHQFAVATERTSFKITGPYQDVLRWAREIGSASVFFGRLNRQNVGNGDMRTFVETLRSHLQCNGCVSDDEAVWQLLRRFQILTFDYDAPGSESHELAIERARNLLEPADAGRANVLWKVLTETALRIDASGGDIDRSRLLGEIANDNFQLTGTRRNQASRESLTEAARFAAEDLRGSIAGVTLARSAQLDSVRQARDQGRYIEIRGGPGVGKSGLLGMIVKQVLTEGHAIALTPERTPPGGWSAFRSNFQIESGSEAFLSDLANDGGAVLFVDTRCSSFLVLDTIFALYAAIARYFRDGVGSWRPRSLPAICFSEVANGNSLAN
;
A
#
# COMPACT_ATOMS: atom_id res chain seq x y z
N MET A 1 -7.88 0.51 6.09
CA MET A 1 -8.62 0.92 7.31
C MET A 1 -8.80 2.42 7.24
N LEU A 2 -9.99 2.94 7.52
CA LEU A 2 -10.22 4.37 7.75
C LEU A 2 -9.88 4.67 9.21
N ILE A 3 -8.92 5.57 9.44
CA ILE A 3 -8.46 5.93 10.79
C ILE A 3 -9.50 6.85 11.44
N GLU A 4 -9.94 6.51 12.64
CA GLU A 4 -10.87 7.32 13.43
C GLU A 4 -10.16 8.05 14.58
N ARG A 5 -9.19 7.37 15.21
CA ARG A 5 -8.49 7.88 16.39
C ARG A 5 -7.09 7.27 16.50
N VAL A 6 -6.14 8.05 16.98
CA VAL A 6 -4.79 7.61 17.35
C VAL A 6 -4.60 7.82 18.85
N GLU A 7 -4.11 6.81 19.56
CA GLU A 7 -3.71 6.90 20.97
C GLU A 7 -2.19 6.71 21.08
N LEU A 8 -1.55 7.47 21.96
CA LEU A 8 -0.12 7.41 22.24
C LEU A 8 0.12 7.10 23.72
N GLN A 9 1.03 6.17 24.00
CA GLN A 9 1.47 5.74 25.32
C GLN A 9 0.39 5.56 26.40
N ARG A 10 -0.05 4.30 26.59
CA ARG A 10 -0.73 3.86 27.82
C ARG A 10 -0.11 2.58 28.34
N ALA A 11 0.92 2.67 29.17
CA ALA A 11 1.34 1.52 29.96
C ALA A 11 0.20 1.10 30.90
N GLY A 12 -0.55 0.04 30.54
CA GLY A 12 -1.51 -0.62 31.44
C GLY A 12 -3.00 -0.63 31.04
N ASN A 13 -3.40 -0.18 29.84
CA ASN A 13 -4.80 -0.17 29.43
C ASN A 13 -5.10 -1.16 28.29
N GLY A 14 -5.14 -2.47 28.60
CA GLY A 14 -5.80 -3.51 27.78
C GLY A 14 -5.15 -3.88 26.44
N HIS A 15 -4.34 -3.00 25.86
CA HIS A 15 -3.49 -3.25 24.70
C HIS A 15 -2.10 -3.66 25.20
N PRO A 16 -1.41 -4.61 24.54
CA PRO A 16 -0.06 -4.99 24.98
C PRO A 16 1.07 -4.24 24.27
N LEU A 17 0.87 -3.77 23.03
CA LEU A 17 1.83 -2.95 22.29
C LEU A 17 1.37 -1.49 22.37
N ASP A 18 1.96 -0.72 23.28
CA ASP A 18 1.32 0.49 23.81
C ASP A 18 1.95 1.82 23.35
N ASP A 19 2.94 1.80 22.46
CA ASP A 19 3.57 3.06 22.05
C ASP A 19 2.63 3.87 21.14
N VAL A 20 2.03 3.23 20.14
CA VAL A 20 1.01 3.85 19.27
C VAL A 20 -0.11 2.86 18.98
N ILE A 21 -1.36 3.27 19.19
CA ILE A 21 -2.55 2.50 18.87
C ILE A 21 -3.39 3.28 17.86
N ILE A 22 -3.68 2.65 16.73
CA ILE A 22 -4.53 3.24 15.69
C ILE A 22 -5.87 2.51 15.71
N HIS A 23 -6.93 3.26 16.01
CA HIS A 23 -8.31 2.81 15.89
C HIS A 23 -8.87 3.22 14.54
N GLY A 24 -9.62 2.32 13.93
CA GLY A 24 -10.31 2.64 12.70
C GLY A 24 -11.41 1.66 12.36
N LYS A 25 -11.90 1.81 11.12
CA LYS A 25 -12.90 0.92 10.53
C LYS A 25 -12.39 0.31 9.24
N THR A 26 -12.79 -0.91 8.97
CA THR A 26 -12.68 -1.53 7.65
C THR A 26 -13.57 -0.80 6.64
N ARG A 27 -13.41 -1.10 5.35
CA ARG A 27 -14.29 -0.52 4.31
C ARG A 27 -15.76 -0.90 4.48
N THR A 28 -16.04 -2.00 5.17
CA THR A 28 -17.38 -2.47 5.50
C THR A 28 -17.93 -1.85 6.80
N GLY A 29 -17.17 -0.99 7.47
CA GLY A 29 -17.57 -0.31 8.70
C GLY A 29 -17.22 -1.07 10.00
N ASP A 30 -16.68 -2.29 9.91
CA ASP A 30 -16.30 -3.07 11.09
C ASP A 30 -15.09 -2.45 11.80
N PRO A 31 -15.04 -2.47 13.16
CA PRO A 31 -13.88 -2.02 13.92
C PRO A 31 -12.58 -2.75 13.53
N ALA A 32 -11.48 -1.99 13.48
CA ALA A 32 -10.14 -2.49 13.24
C ALA A 32 -9.12 -1.72 14.08
N TRP A 33 -8.03 -2.40 14.43
CA TRP A 33 -6.98 -1.87 15.30
C TRP A 33 -5.60 -2.22 14.76
N LEU A 34 -4.66 -1.29 14.91
CA LEU A 34 -3.25 -1.53 14.70
C LEU A 34 -2.48 -1.04 15.92
N GLU A 35 -1.83 -1.96 16.63
CA GLU A 35 -0.93 -1.63 17.75
C GLU A 35 0.52 -1.65 17.27
N ILE A 36 1.29 -0.63 17.63
CA ILE A 36 2.65 -0.43 17.14
C ILE A 36 3.58 -0.24 18.34
N GLN A 37 4.64 -1.04 18.40
CA GLN A 37 5.78 -0.79 19.27
C GLN A 37 6.88 -0.08 18.47
N VAL A 38 7.32 1.07 18.95
CA VAL A 38 8.42 1.85 18.37
C VAL A 38 9.74 1.44 19.02
N LYS A 39 10.74 1.14 18.17
CA LYS A 39 12.12 0.82 18.58
C LYS A 39 13.12 1.42 17.61
N HIS A 40 13.94 2.35 18.10
CA HIS A 40 15.05 2.94 17.33
C HIS A 40 15.90 1.86 16.63
N LYS A 41 16.27 0.82 17.38
CA LYS A 41 17.00 -0.36 16.89
C LYS A 41 16.36 -1.66 17.36
N ILE A 42 16.18 -2.60 16.43
CA ILE A 42 15.79 -3.99 16.69
C ILE A 42 16.44 -4.91 15.66
N THR A 43 16.82 -6.12 16.06
CA THR A 43 17.58 -7.09 15.25
C THR A 43 16.86 -8.42 15.04
N PHE A 44 15.77 -8.66 15.79
CA PHE A 44 14.94 -9.87 15.68
C PHE A 44 15.72 -11.18 15.87
N THR A 45 16.77 -11.16 16.70
CA THR A 45 17.59 -12.33 17.04
C THR A 45 17.19 -12.92 18.39
N PRO A 46 17.52 -14.19 18.70
CA PRO A 46 17.17 -14.80 19.99
C PRO A 46 17.69 -14.07 21.22
N SER A 47 18.85 -13.42 21.09
CA SER A 47 19.48 -12.64 22.16
C SER A 47 18.99 -11.19 22.25
N ASP A 48 18.07 -10.76 21.37
CA ASP A 48 17.61 -9.38 21.32
C ASP A 48 16.54 -9.13 22.40
N PRO A 49 16.85 -8.37 23.46
CA PRO A 49 15.88 -8.10 24.53
C PRO A 49 14.69 -7.28 24.03
N GLY A 50 14.88 -6.45 22.99
CA GLY A 50 13.80 -5.68 22.38
C GLY A 50 12.80 -6.60 21.68
N PHE A 51 13.29 -7.60 20.95
CA PHE A 51 12.40 -8.58 20.31
C PHE A 51 11.74 -9.51 21.32
N ALA A 52 12.46 -9.96 22.34
CA ALA A 52 11.89 -10.76 23.42
C ALA A 52 10.73 -10.04 24.13
N LYS A 53 10.88 -8.73 24.38
CA LYS A 53 9.81 -7.89 24.95
C LYS A 53 8.60 -7.81 24.03
N VAL A 54 8.81 -7.52 22.74
CA VAL A 54 7.72 -7.47 21.73
C VAL A 54 6.99 -8.80 21.65
N ALA A 55 7.72 -9.91 21.59
CA ALA A 55 7.12 -11.24 21.56
C ALA A 55 6.31 -11.54 22.83
N GLY A 56 6.76 -11.08 24.00
CA GLY A 56 5.98 -11.15 25.24
C GLY A 56 4.69 -10.33 25.20
N GLN A 57 4.71 -9.15 24.57
CA GLN A 57 3.50 -8.34 24.35
C GLN A 57 2.54 -9.04 23.37
N LEU A 58 3.05 -9.56 22.26
CA LEU A 58 2.28 -10.35 21.30
C LEU A 58 1.66 -11.60 21.96
N ALA A 59 2.41 -12.29 22.83
CA ALA A 59 1.91 -13.43 23.60
C ALA A 59 0.72 -13.06 24.50
N LYS A 60 0.76 -11.88 25.13
CA LYS A 60 -0.38 -11.35 25.92
C LYS A 60 -1.57 -11.05 25.01
N ALA A 61 -1.34 -10.36 23.90
CA ALA A 61 -2.40 -9.97 22.96
C ALA A 61 -3.09 -11.20 22.36
N PHE A 62 -2.32 -12.24 22.08
CA PHE A 62 -2.83 -13.47 21.48
C PHE A 62 -3.87 -14.20 22.34
N LYS A 63 -3.87 -13.98 23.67
CA LYS A 63 -4.84 -14.61 24.58
C LYS A 63 -6.26 -14.07 24.42
N THR A 64 -6.39 -12.80 24.04
CA THR A 64 -7.69 -12.11 23.89
C THR A 64 -8.05 -11.85 22.43
N LEU A 65 -7.17 -12.24 21.50
CA LEU A 65 -7.30 -11.98 20.07
C LEU A 65 -8.47 -12.74 19.45
N ASP A 66 -9.36 -12.02 18.77
CA ASP A 66 -10.34 -12.63 17.86
C ASP A 66 -9.62 -13.18 16.62
N ARG A 67 -9.72 -14.50 16.44
CA ARG A 67 -9.04 -15.24 15.37
C ARG A 67 -9.86 -15.37 14.09
N THR A 68 -11.16 -15.06 14.15
CA THR A 68 -12.08 -15.19 13.01
C THR A 68 -11.76 -14.20 11.90
N HIS A 69 -11.18 -13.05 12.26
CA HIS A 69 -10.84 -11.97 11.35
C HIS A 69 -9.43 -11.41 11.61
N GLN A 70 -8.87 -10.73 10.60
CA GLN A 70 -7.54 -10.07 10.69
C GLN A 70 -7.66 -8.57 10.99
N ARG A 71 -8.67 -8.20 11.78
CA ARG A 71 -9.01 -6.80 12.09
C ARG A 71 -8.07 -6.17 13.11
N HIS A 72 -7.45 -6.99 13.96
CA HIS A 72 -6.46 -6.57 14.94
C HIS A 72 -5.06 -6.95 14.45
N GLN A 73 -4.25 -5.93 14.19
CA GLN A 73 -2.90 -6.06 13.65
C GLN A 73 -1.87 -5.51 14.64
N PHE A 74 -0.64 -5.98 14.49
CA PHE A 74 0.49 -5.61 15.33
C PHE A 74 1.66 -5.18 14.44
N ALA A 75 2.44 -4.21 14.91
CA ALA A 75 3.62 -3.79 14.20
C ALA A 75 4.78 -3.44 15.14
N VAL A 76 5.99 -3.56 14.60
CA VAL A 76 7.16 -2.87 15.13
C VAL A 76 7.56 -1.79 14.15
N ALA A 77 7.65 -0.55 14.62
CA ALA A 77 8.25 0.55 13.88
C ALA A 77 9.73 0.68 14.27
N THR A 78 10.63 0.70 13.28
CA THR A 78 12.06 0.81 13.53
C THR A 78 12.76 1.71 12.53
N GLU A 79 13.84 2.34 12.98
CA GLU A 79 14.64 3.20 12.12
C GLU A 79 15.71 2.40 11.35
N ARG A 80 16.47 1.59 12.08
CA ARG A 80 17.58 0.86 11.47
C ARG A 80 17.07 -0.30 10.62
N THR A 81 17.24 -0.15 9.31
CA THR A 81 17.05 -1.24 8.37
C THR A 81 18.29 -2.12 8.32
N SER A 82 18.08 -3.42 8.20
CA SER A 82 19.10 -4.40 7.83
C SER A 82 18.62 -5.15 6.60
N PHE A 83 19.54 -5.78 5.86
CA PHE A 83 19.17 -6.62 4.72
C PHE A 83 18.11 -7.67 5.09
N LYS A 84 18.18 -8.22 6.31
CA LYS A 84 17.20 -9.18 6.81
C LYS A 84 15.81 -8.56 6.99
N ILE A 85 15.76 -7.33 7.52
CA ILE A 85 14.53 -6.57 7.76
C ILE A 85 13.86 -6.13 6.45
N THR A 86 14.62 -5.75 5.44
CA THR A 86 14.04 -5.27 4.15
C THR A 86 13.80 -6.38 3.13
N GLY A 87 14.41 -7.57 3.32
CA GLY A 87 14.22 -8.73 2.45
C GLY A 87 13.52 -9.89 3.18
N PRO A 88 14.27 -10.89 3.69
CA PRO A 88 13.72 -12.13 4.23
C PRO A 88 12.54 -11.98 5.20
N TYR A 89 12.57 -11.01 6.11
CA TYR A 89 11.52 -10.84 7.11
C TYR A 89 10.22 -10.29 6.49
N GLN A 90 10.31 -9.38 5.52
CA GLN A 90 9.11 -8.91 4.79
C GLN A 90 8.51 -10.03 3.96
N ASP A 91 9.35 -10.84 3.32
CA ASP A 91 8.91 -11.95 2.48
C ASP A 91 8.15 -13.02 3.28
N VAL A 92 8.65 -13.43 4.45
CA VAL A 92 7.96 -14.43 5.28
C VAL A 92 6.66 -13.90 5.87
N LEU A 93 6.60 -12.63 6.26
CA LEU A 93 5.36 -11.98 6.72
C LEU A 93 4.35 -11.85 5.57
N ARG A 94 4.79 -11.54 4.35
CA ARG A 94 3.94 -11.57 3.15
C ARG A 94 3.39 -12.98 2.90
N TRP A 95 4.25 -14.01 2.94
CA TRP A 95 3.81 -15.39 2.77
C TRP A 95 2.78 -15.82 3.82
N ALA A 96 2.97 -15.42 5.08
CA ALA A 96 2.02 -15.73 6.13
C ALA A 96 0.63 -15.18 5.78
N ARG A 97 0.55 -13.95 5.27
CA ARG A 97 -0.72 -13.30 4.86
C ARG A 97 -1.38 -13.95 3.65
N GLU A 98 -0.61 -14.27 2.62
CA GLU A 98 -1.12 -14.78 1.33
C GLU A 98 -1.47 -16.27 1.36
N ILE A 99 -0.77 -17.08 2.14
CA ILE A 99 -1.02 -18.52 2.25
C ILE A 99 -2.18 -18.74 3.21
N GLY A 100 -3.16 -19.57 2.82
CA GLY A 100 -4.43 -19.73 3.56
C GLY A 100 -4.44 -20.75 4.69
N SER A 101 -3.34 -21.46 4.97
CA SER A 101 -3.26 -22.43 6.08
C SER A 101 -1.84 -22.53 6.66
N ALA A 102 -1.75 -22.81 7.96
CA ALA A 102 -0.47 -23.02 8.64
C ALA A 102 0.32 -24.18 8.03
N SER A 103 -0.33 -25.30 7.72
CA SER A 103 0.35 -26.49 7.16
C SER A 103 1.03 -26.20 5.83
N VAL A 104 0.37 -25.50 4.91
CA VAL A 104 0.96 -25.09 3.62
C VAL A 104 2.05 -24.05 3.81
N PHE A 105 1.86 -23.11 4.75
CA PHE A 105 2.86 -22.10 5.07
C PHE A 105 4.16 -22.72 5.58
N PHE A 106 4.09 -23.57 6.61
CA PHE A 106 5.27 -24.26 7.16
C PHE A 106 5.84 -25.27 6.17
N GLY A 107 5.01 -25.96 5.38
CA GLY A 107 5.45 -26.82 4.29
C GLY A 107 6.30 -26.07 3.26
N ARG A 108 5.90 -24.85 2.89
CA ARG A 108 6.69 -23.98 1.99
C ARG A 108 7.96 -23.44 2.66
N LEU A 109 7.85 -22.97 3.91
CA LEU A 109 8.97 -22.42 4.68
C LEU A 109 10.09 -23.43 4.89
N ASN A 110 9.73 -24.70 5.08
CA ASN A 110 10.66 -25.80 5.33
C ASN A 110 11.15 -26.51 4.06
N ARG A 111 10.60 -26.16 2.88
CA ARG A 111 11.03 -26.75 1.61
C ARG A 111 12.44 -26.29 1.24
N GLN A 112 13.29 -27.26 0.92
CA GLN A 112 14.66 -27.02 0.45
C GLN A 112 14.67 -26.11 -0.79
N ASN A 113 15.62 -25.18 -0.85
CA ASN A 113 15.81 -24.18 -1.92
C ASN A 113 14.63 -23.22 -2.17
N VAL A 114 13.61 -23.21 -1.31
CA VAL A 114 12.48 -22.26 -1.39
C VAL A 114 12.46 -21.34 -0.17
N GLY A 115 12.51 -21.90 1.05
CA GLY A 115 12.61 -21.09 2.26
C GLY A 115 14.04 -20.62 2.53
N ASN A 116 14.23 -19.32 2.71
CA ASN A 116 15.52 -18.73 3.12
C ASN A 116 15.82 -19.08 4.60
N GLY A 117 17.08 -19.37 4.92
CA GLY A 117 17.53 -19.66 6.29
C GLY A 117 17.18 -18.54 7.29
N ASP A 118 17.30 -17.28 6.88
CA ASP A 118 16.93 -16.13 7.72
C ASP A 118 15.42 -16.09 8.03
N MET A 119 14.57 -16.50 7.09
CA MET A 119 13.12 -16.60 7.33
C MET A 119 12.82 -17.65 8.40
N ARG A 120 13.46 -18.82 8.29
CA ARG A 120 13.30 -19.92 9.26
C ARG A 120 13.76 -19.48 10.65
N THR A 121 14.93 -18.86 10.74
CA THR A 121 15.46 -18.37 12.02
C THR A 121 14.54 -17.31 12.64
N PHE A 122 13.99 -16.39 11.86
CA PHE A 122 13.04 -15.39 12.37
C PHE A 122 11.79 -16.03 12.97
N VAL A 123 11.16 -16.95 12.24
CA VAL A 123 9.94 -17.64 12.69
C VAL A 123 10.22 -18.49 13.92
N GLU A 124 11.35 -19.18 13.96
CA GLU A 124 11.73 -20.02 15.10
C GLU A 124 12.07 -19.18 16.34
N THR A 125 12.69 -18.02 16.15
CA THR A 125 12.98 -17.08 17.24
C THR A 125 11.68 -16.55 17.84
N LEU A 126 10.70 -16.17 17.00
CA LEU A 126 9.39 -15.76 17.47
C LEU A 126 8.71 -16.90 18.26
N ARG A 127 8.70 -18.12 17.71
CA ARG A 127 8.14 -19.32 18.37
C ARG A 127 8.78 -19.53 19.75
N SER A 128 10.11 -19.47 19.82
CA SER A 128 10.86 -19.65 21.06
C SER A 128 10.50 -18.59 22.11
N HIS A 129 10.40 -17.31 21.72
CA HIS A 129 9.99 -16.27 22.66
C HIS A 129 8.54 -16.41 23.11
N LEU A 130 7.62 -16.84 22.23
CA LEU A 130 6.23 -17.13 22.62
C LEU A 130 6.18 -18.26 23.66
N GLN A 131 6.99 -19.30 23.50
CA GLN A 131 7.13 -20.41 24.46
C GLN A 131 7.64 -19.92 25.82
N CYS A 132 8.71 -19.11 25.83
CA CYS A 132 9.26 -18.54 27.07
C CYS A 132 8.24 -17.68 27.82
N ASN A 133 7.25 -17.10 27.12
CA ASN A 133 6.18 -16.30 27.71
C ASN A 133 4.91 -17.11 28.02
N GLY A 134 4.98 -18.46 27.97
CA GLY A 134 3.86 -19.35 28.29
C GLY A 134 2.68 -19.25 27.32
N CYS A 135 2.92 -18.85 26.08
CA CYS A 135 1.91 -18.79 25.03
C CYS A 135 1.84 -20.10 24.24
N VAL A 136 0.65 -20.43 23.72
CA VAL A 136 0.52 -21.50 22.72
C VAL A 136 1.35 -21.13 21.50
N SER A 137 2.20 -22.06 21.07
CA SER A 137 3.24 -21.85 20.05
C SER A 137 3.28 -22.98 19.02
N ASP A 138 2.12 -23.63 18.82
CA ASP A 138 1.91 -24.52 17.70
C ASP A 138 1.94 -23.75 16.37
N ASP A 139 1.99 -24.49 15.26
CA ASP A 139 2.08 -23.93 13.93
C ASP A 139 0.92 -22.97 13.63
N GLU A 140 -0.30 -23.32 14.08
CA GLU A 140 -1.47 -22.48 13.87
C GLU A 140 -1.34 -21.14 14.61
N ALA A 141 -0.95 -21.14 15.88
CA ALA A 141 -0.78 -19.94 16.68
C ALA A 141 0.32 -19.02 16.13
N VAL A 142 1.49 -19.59 15.80
CA VAL A 142 2.61 -18.83 15.23
C VAL A 142 2.23 -18.22 13.88
N TRP A 143 1.58 -19.00 13.01
CA TRP A 143 1.13 -18.50 11.71
C TRP A 143 0.06 -17.40 11.84
N GLN A 144 -0.92 -17.54 12.75
CA GLN A 144 -1.94 -16.52 12.99
C GLN A 144 -1.35 -15.19 13.49
N LEU A 145 -0.29 -15.24 14.31
CA LEU A 145 0.43 -14.03 14.74
C LEU A 145 1.24 -13.41 13.59
N LEU A 146 2.01 -14.20 12.84
CA LEU A 146 2.81 -13.71 11.70
C LEU A 146 1.95 -13.01 10.64
N ARG A 147 0.72 -13.50 10.40
CA ARG A 147 -0.25 -12.86 9.50
C ARG A 147 -0.61 -11.44 9.90
N ARG A 148 -0.68 -11.19 11.20
CA ARG A 148 -1.08 -9.91 11.79
C ARG A 148 0.11 -9.01 12.10
N PHE A 149 1.33 -9.53 12.01
CA PHE A 149 2.55 -8.83 12.36
C PHE A 149 3.16 -8.09 11.17
N GLN A 150 3.63 -6.87 11.41
CA GLN A 150 4.25 -6.00 10.42
C GLN A 150 5.55 -5.41 10.97
N ILE A 151 6.50 -5.16 10.08
CA ILE A 151 7.72 -4.43 10.39
C ILE A 151 7.71 -3.17 9.54
N LEU A 152 7.50 -2.03 10.19
CA LEU A 152 7.47 -0.70 9.56
C LEU A 152 8.85 -0.07 9.71
N THR A 153 9.45 0.32 8.59
CA THR A 153 10.78 0.93 8.58
C THR A 153 10.67 2.41 8.23
N PHE A 154 11.31 3.25 9.03
CA PHE A 154 11.41 4.69 8.81
C PHE A 154 12.88 5.09 8.81
N ASP A 155 13.25 6.21 8.19
CA ASP A 155 14.63 6.67 8.09
C ASP A 155 14.78 8.14 8.49
N TYR A 156 13.95 8.62 9.42
CA TYR A 156 13.85 10.04 9.79
C TYR A 156 15.18 10.67 10.27
N ASP A 157 16.10 9.89 10.84
CA ASP A 157 17.42 10.36 11.30
C ASP A 157 18.49 10.34 10.19
N ALA A 158 18.18 9.81 9.00
CA ALA A 158 19.13 9.76 7.88
C ALA A 158 19.21 11.11 7.13
N PRO A 159 20.41 11.57 6.74
CA PRO A 159 20.54 12.69 5.81
C PRO A 159 19.81 12.39 4.49
N GLY A 160 18.87 13.26 4.10
CA GLY A 160 18.03 13.03 2.92
C GLY A 160 16.98 11.93 3.08
N SER A 161 16.47 11.74 4.30
CA SER A 161 15.43 10.78 4.68
C SER A 161 14.27 10.72 3.68
N GLU A 162 14.01 9.54 3.15
CA GLU A 162 12.85 9.29 2.29
C GLU A 162 11.53 9.44 3.04
N SER A 163 11.50 9.01 4.30
CA SER A 163 10.32 9.09 5.16
C SER A 163 9.96 10.54 5.46
N HIS A 164 10.97 11.39 5.72
CA HIS A 164 10.77 12.81 5.93
C HIS A 164 10.23 13.49 4.67
N GLU A 165 10.88 13.30 3.52
CA GLU A 165 10.44 13.88 2.25
C GLU A 165 9.00 13.45 1.89
N LEU A 166 8.67 12.17 2.09
CA LEU A 166 7.31 11.67 1.87
C LEU A 166 6.30 12.31 2.83
N ALA A 167 6.68 12.54 4.09
CA ALA A 167 5.82 13.21 5.06
C ALA A 167 5.57 14.68 4.68
N ILE A 168 6.61 15.40 4.24
CA ILE A 168 6.48 16.76 3.73
C ILE A 168 5.60 16.81 2.49
N GLU A 169 5.78 15.87 1.56
CA GLU A 169 4.95 15.81 0.35
C GLU A 169 3.48 15.54 0.68
N ARG A 170 3.19 14.63 1.62
CA ARG A 170 1.82 14.41 2.10
C ARG A 170 1.23 15.68 2.74
N ALA A 171 2.01 16.39 3.55
CA ALA A 171 1.59 17.65 4.14
C ALA A 171 1.31 18.70 3.07
N ARG A 172 2.16 18.82 2.05
CA ARG A 172 1.96 19.71 0.89
C ARG A 172 0.64 19.44 0.19
N ASN A 173 0.31 18.17 -0.02
CA ASN A 173 -0.89 17.76 -0.73
C ASN A 173 -2.19 17.91 0.07
N LEU A 174 -2.09 18.02 1.39
CA LEU A 174 -3.22 18.37 2.25
C LEU A 174 -3.54 19.87 2.23
N LEU A 175 -2.61 20.71 1.76
CA LEU A 175 -2.76 22.15 1.70
C LEU A 175 -3.32 22.57 0.34
N GLU A 176 -4.11 23.63 0.31
CA GLU A 176 -4.49 24.30 -0.93
C GLU A 176 -3.21 24.80 -1.66
N PRO A 177 -3.21 24.92 -3.01
CA PRO A 177 -2.01 25.26 -3.77
C PRO A 177 -1.31 26.54 -3.30
N ALA A 178 -2.08 27.52 -2.80
CA ALA A 178 -1.54 28.77 -2.25
C ALA A 178 -0.70 28.56 -0.97
N ASP A 179 -1.00 27.53 -0.20
CA ASP A 179 -0.33 27.19 1.06
C ASP A 179 0.71 26.05 0.89
N ALA A 180 0.89 25.47 -0.30
CA ALA A 180 1.78 24.34 -0.56
C ALA A 180 3.23 24.56 -0.07
N GLY A 181 3.73 25.80 -0.05
CA GLY A 181 5.05 26.16 0.49
C GLY A 181 5.17 25.98 2.01
N ARG A 182 4.06 25.87 2.74
CA ARG A 182 3.99 25.72 4.20
C ARG A 182 3.99 24.26 4.66
N ALA A 183 4.19 23.30 3.75
CA ALA A 183 4.19 21.87 4.05
C ALA A 183 5.11 21.48 5.22
N ASN A 184 6.32 22.05 5.30
CA ASN A 184 7.26 21.85 6.41
C ASN A 184 6.70 22.34 7.75
N VAL A 185 5.96 23.45 7.72
CA VAL A 185 5.33 24.02 8.92
C VAL A 185 4.18 23.12 9.37
N LEU A 186 3.34 22.65 8.45
CA LEU A 186 2.26 21.71 8.77
C LEU A 186 2.82 20.41 9.36
N TRP A 187 3.88 19.84 8.77
CA TRP A 187 4.54 18.65 9.31
C TRP A 187 5.07 18.89 10.73
N LYS A 188 5.73 20.03 10.97
CA LYS A 188 6.22 20.40 12.30
C LYS A 188 5.07 20.45 13.32
N VAL A 189 3.97 21.12 12.99
CA VAL A 189 2.77 21.19 13.84
C VAL A 189 2.23 19.79 14.15
N LEU A 190 2.11 18.92 13.14
CA LEU A 190 1.66 17.54 13.35
C LEU A 190 2.58 16.77 14.30
N THR A 191 3.91 16.92 14.17
CA THR A 191 4.88 16.25 15.05
C THR A 191 4.85 16.82 16.47
N GLU A 192 4.71 18.14 16.64
CA GLU A 192 4.61 18.79 17.95
C GLU A 192 3.31 18.39 18.66
N THR A 193 2.19 18.30 17.93
CA THR A 193 0.93 17.75 18.44
C THR A 193 1.11 16.30 18.90
N ALA A 194 1.75 15.44 18.10
CA ALA A 194 2.01 14.05 18.47
C ALA A 194 2.86 13.95 19.75
N LEU A 195 3.96 14.71 19.84
CA LEU A 195 4.83 14.73 21.03
C LEU A 195 4.09 15.20 22.29
N ARG A 196 3.22 16.21 22.16
CA ARG A 196 2.40 16.71 23.28
C ARG A 196 1.39 15.67 23.76
N ILE A 197 0.75 14.96 22.84
CA ILE A 197 -0.21 13.89 23.19
C ILE A 197 0.53 12.74 23.88
N ASP A 198 1.67 12.32 23.32
CA ASP A 198 2.52 11.26 23.87
C ASP A 198 2.96 11.57 25.31
N ALA A 199 3.40 12.81 25.59
CA ALA A 199 3.79 13.25 26.93
C ALA A 199 2.66 13.14 27.97
N SER A 200 1.39 13.13 27.53
CA SER A 200 0.22 12.98 28.39
C SER A 200 -0.42 11.59 28.37
N GLY A 201 0.09 10.66 27.56
CA GLY A 201 -0.53 9.36 27.33
C GLY A 201 -1.94 9.46 26.73
N GLY A 202 -2.14 10.47 25.88
CA GLY A 202 -3.44 10.89 25.40
C GLY A 202 -3.84 10.29 24.04
N ASP A 203 -4.98 10.75 23.55
CA ASP A 203 -5.51 10.41 22.24
C ASP A 203 -5.94 11.64 21.43
N ILE A 204 -6.01 11.44 20.12
CA ILE A 204 -6.52 12.45 19.19
C ILE A 204 -7.35 11.79 18.10
N ASP A 205 -8.55 12.34 17.91
CA ASP A 205 -9.41 12.04 16.77
C ASP A 205 -9.27 13.12 15.69
N ARG A 206 -9.88 12.86 14.53
CA ARG A 206 -9.85 13.79 13.40
C ARG A 206 -10.43 15.17 13.74
N SER A 207 -11.49 15.23 14.53
CA SER A 207 -12.19 16.49 14.86
C SER A 207 -11.28 17.39 15.69
N ARG A 208 -10.67 16.82 16.73
CA ARG A 208 -9.73 17.51 17.61
C ARG A 208 -8.47 17.95 16.86
N LEU A 209 -7.91 17.09 16.01
CA LEU A 209 -6.74 17.43 15.19
C LEU A 209 -7.01 18.62 14.28
N LEU A 210 -8.16 18.65 13.60
CA LEU A 210 -8.52 19.79 12.76
C LEU A 210 -8.73 21.07 13.58
N GLY A 211 -9.32 20.96 14.76
CA GLY A 211 -9.45 22.09 15.68
C GLY A 211 -8.09 22.67 16.11
N GLU A 212 -7.08 21.81 16.31
CA GLU A 212 -5.73 22.25 16.64
C GLU A 212 -5.02 22.91 15.45
N ILE A 213 -5.10 22.30 14.26
CA ILE A 213 -4.48 22.80 13.03
C ILE A 213 -5.14 24.13 12.57
N ALA A 214 -6.43 24.31 12.82
CA ALA A 214 -7.15 25.53 12.45
C ALA A 214 -6.56 26.80 13.10
N ASN A 215 -5.90 26.67 14.26
CA ASN A 215 -5.29 27.82 14.94
C ASN A 215 -4.10 28.43 14.16
N ASP A 216 -3.48 27.64 13.28
CA ASP A 216 -2.31 28.05 12.50
C ASP A 216 -2.67 28.59 11.10
N ASN A 217 -3.97 28.87 10.84
CA ASN A 217 -4.48 29.43 9.58
C ASN A 217 -4.03 28.64 8.33
N PHE A 218 -4.01 27.31 8.40
CA PHE A 218 -3.78 26.48 7.22
C PHE A 218 -5.06 26.37 6.38
N GLN A 219 -4.95 26.61 5.07
CA GLN A 219 -5.98 26.26 4.12
C GLN A 219 -5.79 24.80 3.71
N LEU A 220 -6.51 23.91 4.38
CA LEU A 220 -6.53 22.51 3.99
C LEU A 220 -7.41 22.34 2.75
N THR A 221 -6.91 21.60 1.76
CA THR A 221 -7.70 21.20 0.61
C THR A 221 -8.96 20.52 1.12
N GLY A 222 -10.11 21.14 0.84
CA GLY A 222 -11.41 20.68 1.32
C GLY A 222 -11.56 19.18 1.05
N THR A 223 -11.89 18.42 2.09
CA THR A 223 -12.13 16.99 1.99
C THR A 223 -13.07 16.66 0.83
N ARG A 224 -12.69 15.64 0.04
CA ARG A 224 -13.53 14.89 -0.93
C ARG A 224 -13.74 15.49 -2.34
N ARG A 225 -12.84 16.27 -2.93
CA ARG A 225 -12.88 16.37 -4.40
C ARG A 225 -12.59 14.99 -4.99
N ASN A 226 -13.47 14.51 -5.86
CA ASN A 226 -13.41 13.22 -6.59
C ASN A 226 -13.45 11.91 -5.76
N GLN A 227 -13.74 11.88 -4.45
CA GLN A 227 -13.79 10.61 -3.70
C GLN A 227 -14.81 9.62 -4.32
N ALA A 228 -16.03 10.08 -4.59
CA ALA A 228 -17.07 9.28 -5.23
C ALA A 228 -16.66 8.83 -6.65
N SER A 229 -15.97 9.69 -7.39
CA SER A 229 -15.42 9.39 -8.71
C SER A 229 -14.34 8.29 -8.64
N ARG A 230 -13.47 8.32 -7.62
CA ARG A 230 -12.44 7.30 -7.40
C ARG A 230 -13.01 5.95 -6.99
N GLU A 231 -14.04 5.95 -6.14
CA GLU A 231 -14.76 4.73 -5.77
C GLU A 231 -15.40 4.10 -7.01
N SER A 232 -16.04 4.90 -7.85
CA SER A 232 -16.61 4.49 -9.14
C SER A 232 -15.55 3.94 -10.10
N LEU A 233 -14.37 4.58 -10.18
CA LEU A 233 -13.26 4.10 -11.01
C LEU A 233 -12.65 2.79 -10.50
N THR A 234 -12.53 2.65 -9.18
CA THR A 234 -12.03 1.42 -8.54
C THR A 234 -12.98 0.24 -8.81
N GLU A 235 -14.28 0.49 -8.75
CA GLU A 235 -15.32 -0.48 -9.08
C GLU A 235 -15.29 -0.86 -10.57
N ALA A 236 -15.20 0.13 -11.47
CA ALA A 236 -15.05 -0.11 -12.90
C ALA A 236 -13.79 -0.93 -13.22
N ALA A 237 -12.66 -0.66 -12.54
CA ALA A 237 -11.43 -1.42 -12.70
C ALA A 237 -11.58 -2.88 -12.21
N ARG A 238 -12.36 -3.12 -11.15
CA ARG A 238 -12.67 -4.48 -10.68
C ARG A 238 -13.43 -5.27 -11.74
N PHE A 239 -14.49 -4.68 -12.31
CA PHE A 239 -15.26 -5.33 -13.37
C PHE A 239 -14.43 -5.55 -14.64
N ALA A 240 -13.61 -4.57 -15.03
CA ALA A 240 -12.67 -4.74 -16.14
C ALA A 240 -11.71 -5.91 -15.90
N ALA A 241 -11.18 -6.08 -14.67
CA ALA A 241 -10.31 -7.18 -14.33
C ALA A 241 -11.01 -8.55 -14.30
N GLU A 242 -12.33 -8.59 -14.10
CA GLU A 242 -13.15 -9.79 -14.24
C GLU A 242 -13.35 -10.17 -15.70
N ASP A 243 -13.64 -9.20 -16.56
CA ASP A 243 -13.82 -9.42 -18.00
C ASP A 243 -12.49 -9.78 -18.69
N LEU A 244 -11.38 -9.25 -18.20
CA LEU A 244 -10.03 -9.60 -18.65
C LEU A 244 -9.60 -11.03 -18.26
N ARG A 245 -10.45 -11.83 -17.59
CA ARG A 245 -10.08 -13.21 -17.17
C ARG A 245 -9.66 -14.06 -18.35
N GLY A 246 -8.42 -14.56 -18.28
CA GLY A 246 -7.90 -15.61 -19.15
C GLY A 246 -8.31 -17.02 -18.71
N SER A 247 -9.60 -17.29 -18.55
CA SER A 247 -10.06 -18.68 -18.43
C SER A 247 -10.22 -19.26 -19.83
N ILE A 248 -9.32 -20.17 -20.21
CA ILE A 248 -9.57 -21.09 -21.32
C ILE A 248 -10.15 -22.34 -20.66
N ALA A 249 -11.43 -22.63 -20.91
CA ALA A 249 -12.12 -23.81 -20.37
C ALA A 249 -12.09 -23.98 -18.83
N GLY A 250 -12.17 -22.88 -18.06
CA GLY A 250 -12.31 -22.93 -16.59
C GLY A 250 -11.02 -23.13 -15.78
N VAL A 251 -9.86 -23.29 -16.43
CA VAL A 251 -8.56 -23.44 -15.75
C VAL A 251 -7.86 -22.08 -15.63
N THR A 252 -7.45 -21.70 -14.41
CA THR A 252 -6.63 -20.50 -14.16
C THR A 252 -5.16 -20.87 -14.28
N LEU A 253 -4.48 -20.37 -15.33
CA LEU A 253 -3.06 -20.62 -15.54
C LEU A 253 -2.20 -19.87 -14.51
N ALA A 254 -1.31 -20.59 -13.81
CA ALA A 254 -0.35 -20.01 -12.88
C ALA A 254 0.76 -19.28 -13.67
N ARG A 255 0.63 -17.95 -13.81
CA ARG A 255 1.59 -17.08 -14.53
C ARG A 255 2.63 -16.43 -13.60
N SER A 256 3.14 -17.18 -12.62
CA SER A 256 4.05 -16.64 -11.59
C SER A 256 5.31 -16.00 -12.19
N ALA A 257 5.94 -16.65 -13.17
CA ALA A 257 7.14 -16.11 -13.82
C ALA A 257 6.89 -14.78 -14.54
N GLN A 258 5.77 -14.64 -15.28
CA GLN A 258 5.44 -13.39 -15.98
C GLN A 258 5.06 -12.27 -15.01
N LEU A 259 4.38 -12.60 -13.91
CA LEU A 259 4.10 -11.64 -12.84
C LEU A 259 5.39 -11.15 -12.17
N ASP A 260 6.35 -12.05 -11.94
CA ASP A 260 7.65 -11.69 -11.38
C ASP A 260 8.46 -10.81 -12.34
N SER A 261 8.41 -11.06 -13.65
CA SER A 261 9.01 -10.16 -14.66
C SER A 261 8.38 -8.78 -14.67
N VAL A 262 7.05 -8.66 -14.56
CA VAL A 262 6.38 -7.36 -14.46
C VAL A 262 6.77 -6.62 -13.17
N ARG A 263 6.94 -7.34 -12.06
CA ARG A 263 7.41 -6.75 -10.79
C ARG A 263 8.83 -6.20 -10.92
N GLN A 264 9.74 -6.98 -11.51
CA GLN A 264 11.11 -6.53 -11.78
C GLN A 264 11.14 -5.30 -12.70
N ALA A 265 10.31 -5.28 -13.75
CA ALA A 265 10.19 -4.13 -14.64
C ALA A 265 9.65 -2.89 -13.92
N ARG A 266 8.70 -3.07 -12.98
CA ARG A 266 8.18 -1.99 -12.14
C ARG A 266 9.24 -1.35 -11.25
N ASP A 267 10.23 -2.12 -10.81
CA ASP A 267 11.35 -1.59 -10.03
C ASP A 267 12.32 -0.76 -10.89
N GLN A 268 12.31 -0.96 -12.21
CA GLN A 268 13.16 -0.25 -13.18
C GLN A 268 12.49 0.96 -13.81
N GLY A 269 11.16 1.02 -13.84
CA GLY A 269 10.42 2.11 -14.48
C GLY A 269 8.92 2.11 -14.20
N ARG A 270 8.26 3.21 -14.55
CA ARG A 270 6.80 3.41 -14.34
C ARG A 270 5.95 3.08 -15.56
N TYR A 271 6.58 3.02 -16.72
CA TYR A 271 5.97 2.55 -17.95
C TYR A 271 6.36 1.10 -18.16
N ILE A 272 5.37 0.22 -18.24
CA ILE A 272 5.58 -1.21 -18.49
C ILE A 272 4.79 -1.58 -19.73
N GLU A 273 5.46 -2.23 -20.67
CA GLU A 273 4.84 -2.73 -21.89
C GLU A 273 4.91 -4.26 -21.91
N ILE A 274 3.74 -4.91 -21.89
CA ILE A 274 3.60 -6.35 -22.01
C ILE A 274 3.54 -6.70 -23.49
N ARG A 275 4.67 -7.18 -24.02
CA ARG A 275 4.79 -7.62 -25.42
C ARG A 275 4.51 -9.12 -25.57
N GLY A 276 4.00 -9.49 -26.74
CA GLY A 276 3.79 -10.89 -27.13
C GLY A 276 2.88 -11.04 -28.35
N GLY A 277 2.82 -12.24 -28.92
CA GLY A 277 1.97 -12.54 -30.07
C GLY A 277 0.46 -12.41 -29.76
N PRO A 278 -0.41 -12.41 -30.79
CA PRO A 278 -1.85 -12.54 -30.61
C PRO A 278 -2.22 -13.81 -29.84
N GLY A 279 -3.24 -13.76 -28.98
CA GLY A 279 -3.76 -14.95 -28.29
C GLY A 279 -2.92 -15.53 -27.14
N VAL A 280 -1.71 -15.01 -26.86
CA VAL A 280 -0.82 -15.52 -25.79
C VAL A 280 -1.30 -15.21 -24.35
N GLY A 281 -2.44 -14.53 -24.20
CA GLY A 281 -3.05 -14.24 -22.91
C GLY A 281 -2.55 -12.98 -22.20
N LYS A 282 -2.09 -11.97 -22.95
CA LYS A 282 -1.65 -10.66 -22.41
C LYS A 282 -2.74 -9.97 -21.59
N SER A 283 -3.96 -9.89 -22.10
CA SER A 283 -5.12 -9.31 -21.39
C SER A 283 -5.45 -10.11 -20.11
N GLY A 284 -5.28 -11.43 -20.15
CA GLY A 284 -5.35 -12.31 -18.99
C GLY A 284 -4.32 -11.99 -17.90
N LEU A 285 -3.07 -11.72 -18.30
CA LEU A 285 -2.02 -11.27 -17.39
C LEU A 285 -2.32 -9.86 -16.85
N LEU A 286 -2.78 -8.93 -17.69
CA LEU A 286 -3.18 -7.58 -17.30
C LEU A 286 -4.26 -7.62 -16.22
N GLY A 287 -5.31 -8.43 -16.40
CA GLY A 287 -6.38 -8.60 -15.41
C GLY A 287 -5.90 -9.17 -14.08
N MET A 288 -4.91 -10.06 -14.07
CA MET A 288 -4.28 -10.56 -12.84
C MET A 288 -3.52 -9.44 -12.11
N ILE A 289 -2.80 -8.59 -12.84
CA ILE A 289 -2.05 -7.47 -12.26
C ILE A 289 -2.99 -6.39 -11.73
N VAL A 290 -4.08 -6.07 -12.45
CA VAL A 290 -5.12 -5.13 -11.97
C VAL A 290 -5.66 -5.60 -10.63
N LYS A 291 -6.00 -6.89 -10.50
CA LYS A 291 -6.47 -7.46 -9.22
C LYS A 291 -5.43 -7.35 -8.11
N GLN A 292 -4.16 -7.61 -8.41
CA GLN A 292 -3.09 -7.44 -7.42
C GLN A 292 -3.02 -5.98 -6.95
N VAL A 293 -3.02 -5.02 -7.89
CA VAL A 293 -2.97 -3.60 -7.53
C VAL A 293 -4.20 -3.19 -6.71
N LEU A 294 -5.40 -3.66 -7.05
CA LEU A 294 -6.62 -3.36 -6.28
C LEU A 294 -6.60 -3.89 -4.84
N THR A 295 -5.73 -4.86 -4.51
CA THR A 295 -5.51 -5.29 -3.11
C THR A 295 -4.55 -4.39 -2.34
N GLU A 296 -3.67 -3.68 -3.05
CA GLU A 296 -2.56 -2.90 -2.50
C GLU A 296 -2.79 -1.37 -2.63
N GLY A 297 -3.69 -0.93 -3.51
CA GLY A 297 -3.91 0.49 -3.85
C GLY A 297 -5.02 0.69 -4.89
N HIS A 298 -4.92 1.78 -5.67
CA HIS A 298 -5.92 2.16 -6.68
C HIS A 298 -5.51 1.72 -8.09
N ALA A 299 -6.50 1.36 -8.90
CA ALA A 299 -6.30 1.02 -10.32
C ALA A 299 -7.36 1.71 -11.18
N ILE A 300 -6.94 2.15 -12.36
CA ILE A 300 -7.81 2.58 -13.45
C ILE A 300 -7.56 1.63 -14.61
N ALA A 301 -8.59 0.94 -15.10
CA ALA A 301 -8.45 0.02 -16.21
C ALA A 301 -9.26 0.52 -17.41
N LEU A 302 -8.54 0.88 -18.48
CA LEU A 302 -9.12 1.27 -19.76
C LEU A 302 -9.21 0.03 -20.64
N THR A 303 -10.45 -0.42 -20.86
CA THR A 303 -10.81 -1.50 -21.78
C THR A 303 -11.77 -0.97 -22.84
N PRO A 304 -11.81 -1.55 -24.05
CA PRO A 304 -12.65 -1.04 -25.14
C PRO A 304 -14.12 -0.98 -24.77
N GLU A 305 -14.57 -2.02 -24.07
CA GLU A 305 -15.99 -2.23 -23.80
C GLU A 305 -16.48 -1.33 -22.64
N ARG A 306 -15.57 -0.80 -21.82
CA ARG A 306 -15.91 -0.03 -20.60
C ARG A 306 -15.37 1.40 -20.58
N THR A 307 -14.62 1.82 -21.62
CA THR A 307 -14.16 3.21 -21.73
C THR A 307 -15.15 4.00 -22.59
N PRO A 308 -15.79 5.06 -22.07
CA PRO A 308 -16.75 5.82 -22.85
C PRO A 308 -16.06 6.50 -24.06
N PRO A 309 -16.71 6.50 -25.24
CA PRO A 309 -16.22 7.23 -26.40
C PRO A 309 -16.36 8.75 -26.20
N GLY A 310 -15.49 9.54 -26.81
CA GLY A 310 -15.54 11.01 -26.74
C GLY A 310 -14.47 11.66 -25.86
N GLY A 311 -13.37 10.97 -25.61
CA GLY A 311 -12.19 11.53 -24.96
C GLY A 311 -12.38 11.86 -23.48
N TRP A 312 -11.49 12.70 -22.96
CA TRP A 312 -11.48 13.10 -21.54
C TRP A 312 -12.79 13.71 -21.06
N SER A 313 -13.50 14.48 -21.89
CA SER A 313 -14.77 15.13 -21.49
C SER A 313 -15.86 14.10 -21.18
N ALA A 314 -16.03 13.11 -22.06
CA ALA A 314 -16.98 12.01 -21.85
C ALA A 314 -16.57 11.15 -20.65
N PHE A 315 -15.28 10.85 -20.51
CA PHE A 315 -14.74 10.11 -19.37
C PHE A 315 -15.02 10.83 -18.04
N ARG A 316 -14.73 12.13 -17.98
CA ARG A 316 -14.96 13.00 -16.82
C ARG A 316 -16.44 13.02 -16.44
N SER A 317 -17.33 13.18 -17.41
CA SER A 317 -18.78 13.19 -17.17
C SER A 317 -19.28 11.84 -16.66
N ASN A 318 -18.83 10.73 -17.26
CA ASN A 318 -19.24 9.38 -16.90
C ASN A 318 -18.87 9.01 -15.45
N PHE A 319 -17.68 9.43 -15.00
CA PHE A 319 -17.20 9.16 -13.65
C PHE A 319 -17.43 10.33 -12.68
N GLN A 320 -18.20 11.35 -13.08
CA GLN A 320 -18.51 12.54 -12.28
C GLN A 320 -17.24 13.20 -11.69
N ILE A 321 -16.17 13.26 -12.49
CA ILE A 321 -14.91 13.87 -12.06
C ILE A 321 -15.11 15.40 -12.16
N GLU A 322 -14.97 16.11 -11.05
CA GLU A 322 -15.22 17.56 -11.02
C GLU A 322 -14.03 18.37 -11.50
N SER A 323 -12.86 17.76 -11.63
CA SER A 323 -11.59 18.40 -11.95
C SER A 323 -11.16 18.19 -13.41
N GLY A 324 -10.24 19.04 -13.90
CA GLY A 324 -9.53 18.77 -15.16
C GLY A 324 -8.59 17.56 -15.03
N SER A 325 -8.08 17.04 -16.14
CA SER A 325 -7.23 15.83 -16.15
C SER A 325 -5.97 15.95 -15.29
N GLU A 326 -5.32 17.11 -15.30
CA GLU A 326 -4.11 17.36 -14.52
C GLU A 326 -4.41 17.41 -13.02
N ALA A 327 -5.44 18.18 -12.63
CA ALA A 327 -5.88 18.26 -11.24
C ALA A 327 -6.38 16.90 -10.71
N PHE A 328 -7.07 16.11 -11.55
CA PHE A 328 -7.51 14.76 -11.19
C PHE A 328 -6.34 13.77 -11.01
N LEU A 329 -5.33 13.83 -11.88
CA LEU A 329 -4.15 12.95 -11.76
C LEU A 329 -3.28 13.33 -10.56
N SER A 330 -3.13 14.63 -10.29
CA SER A 330 -2.48 15.13 -9.08
C SER A 330 -3.22 14.62 -7.83
N ASP A 331 -4.54 14.78 -7.81
CA ASP A 331 -5.43 14.30 -6.77
C ASP A 331 -5.30 12.78 -6.53
N LEU A 332 -5.20 11.96 -7.58
CA LEU A 332 -4.91 10.51 -7.48
C LEU A 332 -3.50 10.20 -6.95
N ALA A 333 -2.47 10.94 -7.39
CA ALA A 333 -1.10 10.77 -6.90
C ALA A 333 -1.01 11.05 -5.39
N ASN A 334 -1.83 12.00 -4.92
CA ASN A 334 -1.84 12.49 -3.54
C ASN A 334 -2.50 11.52 -2.53
N ASP A 335 -3.32 10.57 -3.00
CA ASP A 335 -4.01 9.56 -2.18
C ASP A 335 -3.36 8.16 -2.29
N GLY A 336 -2.04 8.12 -2.51
CA GLY A 336 -1.26 6.89 -2.62
C GLY A 336 -1.03 6.39 -4.04
N GLY A 337 -1.46 7.15 -5.06
CA GLY A 337 -1.26 6.82 -6.48
C GLY A 337 -2.24 5.78 -7.01
N ALA A 338 -2.38 5.73 -8.34
CA ALA A 338 -3.24 4.76 -9.02
C ALA A 338 -2.57 4.22 -10.28
N VAL A 339 -2.55 2.90 -10.49
CA VAL A 339 -1.97 2.30 -11.71
C VAL A 339 -2.98 2.38 -12.86
N LEU A 340 -2.56 2.96 -13.99
CA LEU A 340 -3.33 3.02 -15.22
C LEU A 340 -3.03 1.78 -16.08
N PHE A 341 -4.04 0.98 -16.36
CA PHE A 341 -3.94 -0.19 -17.23
C PHE A 341 -4.62 0.10 -18.56
N VAL A 342 -3.95 -0.22 -19.66
CA VAL A 342 -4.48 -0.05 -21.01
C VAL A 342 -4.41 -1.38 -21.75
N ASP A 343 -5.57 -1.94 -22.08
CA ASP A 343 -5.64 -3.18 -22.87
C ASP A 343 -5.49 -2.87 -24.38
N THR A 344 -4.68 -3.66 -25.10
CA THR A 344 -4.43 -3.55 -26.57
C THR A 344 -5.67 -3.42 -27.43
N ARG A 345 -6.77 -4.03 -27.00
CA ARG A 345 -8.03 -3.97 -27.74
C ARG A 345 -8.57 -2.53 -27.79
N CYS A 346 -8.06 -1.60 -26.97
CA CYS A 346 -8.43 -0.18 -26.94
C CYS A 346 -7.93 0.61 -28.16
N SER A 347 -7.30 -0.04 -29.13
CA SER A 347 -6.82 0.58 -30.38
C SER A 347 -7.94 1.07 -31.32
N SER A 348 -9.22 0.94 -30.93
CA SER A 348 -10.32 1.63 -31.60
C SER A 348 -10.17 3.15 -31.50
N PHE A 349 -10.36 3.87 -32.60
CA PHE A 349 -10.25 5.33 -32.72
C PHE A 349 -11.04 6.11 -31.64
N LEU A 350 -12.09 5.50 -31.08
CA LEU A 350 -13.00 6.10 -30.10
C LEU A 350 -12.42 6.27 -28.68
N VAL A 351 -11.40 5.49 -28.31
CA VAL A 351 -10.83 5.45 -26.95
C VAL A 351 -9.44 6.10 -26.87
N LEU A 352 -8.80 6.28 -28.03
CA LEU A 352 -7.48 6.90 -28.16
C LEU A 352 -7.44 8.31 -27.56
N ASP A 353 -8.47 9.13 -27.75
CA ASP A 353 -8.50 10.50 -27.23
C ASP A 353 -8.43 10.55 -25.69
N THR A 354 -9.07 9.61 -25.00
CA THR A 354 -9.01 9.52 -23.53
C THR A 354 -7.61 9.08 -23.07
N ILE A 355 -7.03 8.10 -23.77
CA ILE A 355 -5.68 7.61 -23.50
C ILE A 355 -4.66 8.73 -23.74
N PHE A 356 -4.75 9.44 -24.87
CA PHE A 356 -3.87 10.55 -25.21
C PHE A 356 -4.02 11.71 -24.24
N ALA A 357 -5.23 12.07 -23.82
CA ALA A 357 -5.44 13.14 -22.85
C ALA A 357 -4.82 12.80 -21.48
N LEU A 358 -5.02 11.58 -20.99
CA LEU A 358 -4.39 11.10 -19.76
C LEU A 358 -2.86 11.03 -19.90
N TYR A 359 -2.35 10.49 -21.01
CA TYR A 359 -0.92 10.40 -21.27
C TYR A 359 -0.27 11.78 -21.39
N ALA A 360 -0.89 12.73 -22.10
CA ALA A 360 -0.40 14.09 -22.23
C ALA A 360 -0.45 14.87 -20.91
N ALA A 361 -1.43 14.60 -20.05
CA ALA A 361 -1.49 15.17 -18.71
C ALA A 361 -0.41 14.56 -17.80
N ILE A 362 -0.20 13.25 -17.87
CA ILE A 362 0.89 12.54 -17.18
C ILE A 362 2.26 13.11 -17.65
N ALA A 363 2.47 13.25 -18.96
CA ALA A 363 3.72 13.78 -19.52
C ALA A 363 3.98 15.25 -19.15
N ARG A 364 2.94 16.09 -19.05
CA ARG A 364 3.04 17.46 -18.57
C ARG A 364 3.35 17.54 -17.08
N TYR A 365 2.64 16.75 -16.28
CA TYR A 365 2.93 16.58 -14.86
C TYR A 365 4.41 16.20 -14.61
N PHE A 366 5.01 15.41 -15.50
CA PHE A 366 6.44 15.06 -15.45
C PHE A 366 7.40 16.15 -15.99
N ARG A 367 6.97 17.00 -16.92
CA ARG A 367 7.82 18.02 -17.57
C ARG A 367 8.02 19.27 -16.71
N ASP A 368 7.01 19.66 -15.94
CA ASP A 368 6.99 20.94 -15.22
C ASP A 368 7.72 20.90 -13.86
N GLY A 369 8.47 19.83 -13.57
CA GLY A 369 9.42 19.80 -12.43
C GLY A 369 8.79 19.83 -11.03
N VAL A 370 7.48 19.60 -10.90
CA VAL A 370 6.77 19.56 -9.60
C VAL A 370 7.07 18.28 -8.80
N GLY A 371 7.76 17.30 -9.38
CA GLY A 371 8.18 16.07 -8.69
C GLY A 371 9.66 15.76 -8.90
N SER A 372 10.46 15.81 -7.84
CA SER A 372 11.76 15.15 -7.81
C SER A 372 11.55 13.63 -7.83
N TRP A 373 12.32 12.96 -8.68
CA TRP A 373 12.28 11.51 -8.95
C TRP A 373 12.30 10.64 -7.67
N ARG A 374 11.19 9.96 -7.31
CA ARG A 374 11.20 8.73 -6.46
C ARG A 374 10.07 7.70 -6.77
N PRO A 375 10.30 6.39 -6.49
CA PRO A 375 9.76 5.26 -7.27
C PRO A 375 8.47 4.58 -6.76
N ARG A 376 7.65 5.19 -5.87
CA ARG A 376 6.39 4.52 -5.42
C ARG A 376 5.05 5.27 -5.47
N SER A 377 4.99 6.58 -5.71
CA SER A 377 3.73 7.38 -5.66
C SER A 377 3.03 7.66 -7.00
N LEU A 378 3.55 7.18 -8.14
CA LEU A 378 3.09 7.59 -9.47
C LEU A 378 2.10 6.61 -10.10
N PRO A 379 1.26 7.07 -11.04
CA PRO A 379 0.56 6.18 -11.95
C PRO A 379 1.53 5.38 -12.80
N ALA A 380 1.59 4.08 -12.57
CA ALA A 380 2.27 3.19 -13.51
C ALA A 380 1.34 2.96 -14.71
N ILE A 381 1.87 3.01 -15.93
CA ILE A 381 1.09 2.71 -17.13
C ILE A 381 1.50 1.33 -17.61
N CYS A 382 0.56 0.39 -17.62
CA CYS A 382 0.78 -0.95 -18.16
C CYS A 382 0.06 -1.08 -19.50
N PHE A 383 0.82 -1.02 -20.59
CA PHE A 383 0.34 -1.29 -21.93
C PHE A 383 0.48 -2.77 -22.23
N SER A 384 -0.45 -3.34 -22.97
CA SER A 384 -0.13 -4.49 -23.80
C SER A 384 0.03 -3.98 -25.23
N GLU A 385 0.95 -4.53 -26.03
CA GLU A 385 1.00 -4.28 -27.48
C GLU A 385 0.95 -5.62 -28.25
N VAL A 386 0.33 -5.61 -29.43
CA VAL A 386 0.49 -6.65 -30.44
C VAL A 386 1.67 -6.24 -31.29
N ALA A 387 2.79 -6.97 -31.19
CA ALA A 387 3.91 -6.75 -32.09
C ALA A 387 3.49 -7.14 -33.52
N ASN A 388 3.01 -6.18 -34.29
CA ASN A 388 3.14 -6.21 -35.74
C ASN A 388 4.31 -5.31 -36.07
N GLY A 389 5.36 -5.89 -36.64
CA GLY A 389 6.56 -5.18 -37.00
C GLY A 389 6.23 -3.98 -37.88
N ASN A 390 6.30 -2.79 -37.30
CA ASN A 390 6.85 -1.61 -37.95
C ASN A 390 7.23 -0.61 -36.86
N SER A 391 8.54 -0.36 -36.81
CA SER A 391 9.17 0.75 -36.12
C SER A 391 8.43 2.06 -36.37
N LEU A 392 8.16 2.82 -35.32
CA LEU A 392 8.20 4.27 -35.38
C LEU A 392 9.04 4.77 -34.22
N ALA A 393 10.34 4.90 -34.51
CA ALA A 393 11.16 5.90 -33.88
C ALA A 393 10.67 7.28 -34.34
N ASN A 394 10.25 8.12 -33.39
CA ASN A 394 10.65 9.53 -33.23
C ASN A 394 9.93 10.14 -32.03
#